data_AF-A0A0B4C0X6-F1
#
_entry.id   AF-A0A0B4C0X6-F1
#
_cell.length_a   1.000
_cell.length_b   1.000
_cell.length_c   1.000
_cell.angle_alpha   90.00
_cell.angle_beta   90.00
_cell.angle_gamma   90.00
#
_symmetry.space_group_name_H-M   'P 1'
#
loop_
_entity.id
_entity.type
_entity.pdbx_description
1 polymer ?
#
loop_
_entity_poly.entity_id
_entity_poly.type
_entity_poly.pdbx_seq_one_letter_code
_entity_poly.pdbx_strand_id
1 'polypeptide(L)'
;MMAHTRSNLGLGLQMAIGPMFLLGIMIFTGMPPILTGVVTLAMAFYAWSEFRKRSTLRRRDDGVYVWIEWYGFERTSVTDPSKPGGAWDCDGDGGGDGGD
;
A
#
# COMPACT_ATOMS: atom_id res chain seq x y z
N MET A 1 27.26 5.05 19.58
CA MET A 1 26.49 5.17 18.33
C MET A 1 25.08 4.72 18.62
N MET A 2 24.16 5.68 18.84
CA MET A 2 22.79 5.42 19.24
C MET A 2 21.96 5.00 18.02
N ALA A 3 21.39 3.81 18.07
CA ALA A 3 20.45 3.30 17.07
C ALA A 3 19.16 4.14 17.13
N HIS A 4 18.93 4.95 16.10
CA HIS A 4 17.68 5.65 15.88
C HIS A 4 16.60 4.67 15.44
N THR A 5 16.00 3.95 16.40
CA THR A 5 14.73 3.24 16.22
C THR A 5 13.59 4.26 16.37
N ARG A 6 13.44 5.14 15.37
CA ARG A 6 12.32 6.08 15.28
C ARG A 6 11.76 6.02 13.86
N SER A 7 10.62 5.35 13.66
CA SER A 7 9.51 5.80 12.77
C SER A 7 8.56 4.71 12.24
N ASN A 8 8.72 3.41 12.51
CA ASN A 8 7.81 2.41 11.90
C ASN A 8 6.47 2.18 12.63
N LEU A 9 6.32 2.66 13.87
CA LEU A 9 5.07 2.51 14.64
C LEU A 9 3.96 3.49 14.22
N GLY A 10 4.30 4.66 13.66
CA GLY A 10 3.32 5.68 13.26
C GLY A 10 2.55 5.31 11.99
N LEU A 11 3.22 4.69 11.02
CA LEU A 11 2.62 4.29 9.73
C LEU A 11 1.75 3.04 9.85
N GLY A 12 2.17 2.04 10.64
CA GLY A 12 1.33 0.86 10.93
C GLY A 12 0.06 1.22 11.72
N LEU A 13 0.15 2.20 12.62
CA LEU A 13 -0.98 2.66 13.41
C LEU A 13 -1.96 3.52 12.57
N GLN A 14 -1.49 4.36 11.65
CA GLN A 14 -2.35 5.08 10.70
C GLN A 14 -3.04 4.15 9.70
N MET A 15 -2.37 3.10 9.22
CA MET A 15 -2.96 2.11 8.31
C MET A 15 -4.05 1.25 8.96
N ALA A 16 -4.11 1.16 10.29
CA ALA A 16 -5.16 0.46 11.01
C ALA A 16 -6.31 1.38 11.47
N ILE A 17 -6.00 2.59 11.94
CA ILE A 17 -7.00 3.50 12.53
C ILE A 17 -7.96 4.08 11.49
N GLY A 18 -7.47 4.50 10.33
CA GLY A 18 -8.30 5.06 9.25
C GLY A 18 -9.42 4.12 8.77
N PRO A 19 -9.11 2.87 8.37
CA PRO A 19 -10.13 1.93 7.92
C PRO A 19 -11.06 1.46 9.06
N MET A 20 -10.56 1.28 10.29
CA MET A 20 -11.40 0.93 11.44
C MET A 20 -12.41 2.05 11.79
N PHE A 21 -12.01 3.31 11.66
CA PHE A 21 -12.88 4.47 11.90
C PHE A 21 -13.97 4.60 10.83
N LEU A 22 -13.63 4.38 9.55
CA LEU A 22 -14.61 4.34 8.46
C LEU A 22 -15.60 3.20 8.64
N LEU A 23 -15.13 2.02 9.04
CA LEU A 23 -15.98 0.85 9.29
C LEU A 23 -16.97 1.10 10.44
N GLY A 24 -16.53 1.79 11.49
CA GLY A 24 -17.40 2.26 12.58
C GLY A 24 -18.49 3.24 12.11
N ILE A 25 -18.14 4.20 11.23
CA ILE A 25 -19.11 5.13 10.63
C ILE A 25 -20.12 4.38 9.76
N MET A 26 -19.67 3.41 8.96
CA MET A 26 -20.55 2.62 8.07
C MET A 26 -21.57 1.77 8.83
N ILE A 27 -21.19 1.23 9.99
CA ILE A 27 -22.12 0.50 10.87
C ILE A 27 -23.14 1.46 11.49
N PHE A 28 -22.72 2.68 11.84
CA PHE A 28 -23.59 3.67 12.49
C PHE A 28 -24.59 4.34 11.53
N THR A 29 -24.28 4.44 10.24
CA THR A 29 -25.15 5.07 9.22
C THR A 29 -26.27 4.17 8.68
N GLY A 30 -26.40 2.93 9.18
CA GLY A 30 -27.46 2.01 8.75
C GLY A 30 -27.22 1.40 7.36
N MET A 31 -25.97 1.34 6.91
CA MET A 31 -25.65 0.68 5.65
C MET A 31 -26.02 -0.81 5.70
N PRO A 32 -26.55 -1.37 4.59
CA PRO A 32 -26.92 -2.77 4.57
C PRO A 32 -25.70 -3.64 4.89
N PRO A 33 -25.86 -4.68 5.73
CA PRO A 33 -24.74 -5.47 6.24
C PRO A 33 -23.89 -6.11 5.12
N ILE A 34 -24.52 -6.39 3.97
CA ILE A 34 -23.83 -6.87 2.77
C ILE A 34 -22.80 -5.84 2.28
N LEU A 35 -23.18 -4.57 2.18
CA LEU A 35 -22.30 -3.50 1.71
C LEU A 35 -21.14 -3.28 2.69
N THR A 36 -21.44 -3.28 4.01
CA THR A 36 -20.41 -3.19 5.04
C THR A 36 -19.41 -4.36 4.95
N GLY A 37 -19.91 -5.58 4.74
CA GLY A 37 -19.07 -6.76 4.53
C GLY A 37 -18.16 -6.63 3.30
N VAL A 38 -18.70 -6.16 2.16
CA VAL A 38 -17.94 -5.95 0.92
C VAL A 38 -16.85 -4.90 1.11
N VAL A 39 -17.16 -3.76 1.74
CA VAL A 39 -16.14 -2.71 2.00
C VAL A 39 -15.05 -3.23 2.93
N THR A 40 -15.43 -3.96 3.98
CA THR A 40 -14.46 -4.55 4.93
C THR A 40 -13.51 -5.51 4.22
N LEU A 41 -14.04 -6.40 3.38
CA LEU A 41 -13.24 -7.33 2.59
C LEU A 41 -12.34 -6.61 1.61
N ALA A 42 -12.83 -5.57 0.92
CA ALA A 42 -12.03 -4.78 0.00
C ALA A 42 -10.87 -4.06 0.71
N MET A 43 -11.11 -3.48 1.89
CA MET A 43 -10.06 -2.85 2.70
C MET A 43 -9.04 -3.86 3.19
N ALA A 44 -9.49 -5.02 3.68
CA ALA A 44 -8.61 -6.10 4.11
C ALA A 44 -7.74 -6.61 2.96
N PHE A 45 -8.34 -6.79 1.78
CA PHE A 45 -7.63 -7.20 0.57
C PHE A 45 -6.60 -6.17 0.13
N TYR A 46 -6.94 -4.88 0.15
CA TYR A 46 -6.01 -3.79 -0.18
C TYR A 46 -4.84 -3.73 0.80
N ALA A 47 -5.10 -3.83 2.11
CA ALA A 47 -4.06 -3.85 3.12
C ALA A 47 -3.14 -5.08 2.96
N TRP A 48 -3.72 -6.25 2.67
CA TRP A 48 -2.96 -7.47 2.41
C TRP A 48 -2.12 -7.39 1.13
N SER A 49 -2.67 -6.85 0.03
CA SER A 49 -1.94 -6.72 -1.23
C SER A 49 -0.77 -5.76 -1.10
N GLU A 50 -0.96 -4.64 -0.39
CA GLU A 50 0.10 -3.68 -0.08
C GLU A 50 1.18 -4.28 0.82
N PHE A 51 0.77 -5.02 1.85
CA PHE A 51 1.71 -5.75 2.72
C PHE A 51 2.54 -6.75 1.92
N ARG A 52 1.91 -7.51 1.01
CA ARG A 52 2.59 -8.51 0.18
C ARG A 52 3.64 -7.86 -0.73
N LYS A 53 3.28 -6.78 -1.43
CA LYS A 53 4.21 -6.02 -2.29
C LYS A 53 5.45 -5.57 -1.49
N ARG A 54 5.25 -5.00 -0.30
CA ARG A 54 6.34 -4.56 0.58
C ARG A 54 7.18 -5.72 1.12
N SER A 55 6.55 -6.84 1.48
CA SER A 55 7.23 -8.02 2.02
C SER A 55 8.11 -8.74 1.00
N THR A 56 7.78 -8.61 -0.28
CA THR A 56 8.51 -9.25 -1.39
C THR A 56 9.44 -8.28 -2.12
N LEU A 57 9.46 -7.01 -1.72
CA LEU A 57 10.33 -5.99 -2.29
C LEU A 57 11.78 -6.34 -1.98
N ARG A 58 12.57 -6.50 -3.04
CA ARG A 58 14.00 -6.75 -2.99
C ARG A 58 14.70 -5.94 -4.07
N ARG A 59 15.95 -5.59 -3.82
CA ARG A 59 16.81 -4.97 -4.84
C ARG A 59 17.67 -6.07 -5.49
N ARG A 60 17.70 -6.09 -6.82
CA ARG A 60 18.53 -7.00 -7.62
C ARG A 60 19.92 -6.37 -7.85
N ASP A 61 20.89 -7.19 -8.26
CA ASP A 61 22.30 -6.79 -8.43
C ASP A 61 22.52 -5.72 -9.53
N ASP A 62 21.60 -5.63 -10.49
CA ASP A 62 21.54 -4.60 -11.53
C ASP A 62 21.01 -3.25 -11.01
N GLY A 63 20.64 -3.18 -9.73
CA GLY A 63 20.12 -1.99 -9.09
C GLY A 63 18.60 -1.81 -9.21
N VAL A 64 17.90 -2.70 -9.93
CA VAL A 64 16.45 -2.67 -10.13
C VAL A 64 15.73 -3.20 -8.89
N TYR A 65 14.64 -2.54 -8.49
CA TYR A 65 13.74 -2.98 -7.43
C TYR A 65 12.72 -3.94 -8.01
N VAL A 66 12.47 -5.03 -7.31
CA VAL A 66 11.64 -6.13 -7.75
C VAL A 66 10.69 -6.51 -6.63
N TRP A 67 9.41 -6.70 -6.93
CA TRP A 67 8.44 -7.22 -5.97
C TRP A 67 7.43 -8.14 -6.66
N ILE A 68 6.68 -8.90 -5.86
CA ILE A 68 5.64 -9.80 -6.34
C ILE A 68 4.28 -9.19 -6.03
N GLU A 69 3.46 -9.03 -7.05
CA GLU A 69 2.09 -8.57 -6.91
C GLU A 69 1.15 -9.63 -6.33
N TRP A 70 -0.06 -9.21 -5.94
CA TRP A 70 -1.04 -10.08 -5.32
C TRP A 70 -1.48 -11.25 -6.22
N TYR A 71 -1.48 -11.07 -7.54
CA TYR A 71 -1.78 -12.11 -8.52
C TYR A 71 -0.56 -12.95 -8.91
N GLY A 72 0.59 -12.74 -8.24
CA GLY A 72 1.76 -13.61 -8.31
C GLY A 72 2.81 -13.26 -9.36
N PHE A 73 2.60 -12.19 -10.14
CA PHE A 73 3.58 -11.75 -11.13
C PHE A 73 4.64 -10.86 -10.50
N GLU A 74 5.85 -10.99 -11.03
CA GLU A 74 6.98 -10.12 -10.68
C GLU A 74 6.83 -8.78 -11.41
N ARG A 75 7.02 -7.68 -10.68
CA ARG A 75 7.10 -6.32 -11.20
C ARG A 75 8.44 -5.72 -10.86
N THR A 76 8.86 -4.74 -11.66
CA THR A 76 10.18 -4.10 -11.57
C THR A 76 10.06 -2.58 -11.58
N SER A 77 10.92 -1.90 -10.84
CA SER A 77 11.07 -0.44 -10.88
C SER A 77 12.54 -0.05 -10.79
N VAL A 78 12.94 0.96 -11.56
CA VAL A 78 14.30 1.55 -11.48
C VAL A 78 14.46 2.45 -10.25
N THR A 79 13.35 2.89 -9.68
CA THR A 79 13.31 3.77 -8.50
C THR A 79 12.83 2.97 -7.30
N ASP A 80 13.29 3.30 -6.10
CA ASP A 80 12.82 2.64 -4.88
C ASP A 80 11.32 2.94 -4.67
N PRO A 81 10.42 1.96 -4.84
CA PRO A 81 8.98 2.22 -4.77
C PRO A 81 8.53 2.47 -3.33
N SER A 82 9.31 2.07 -2.32
CA SER A 82 8.93 2.23 -0.91
C SER A 82 9.09 3.68 -0.38
N LYS A 83 9.78 4.54 -1.13
CA LYS A 83 10.05 5.93 -0.75
C LYS A 83 8.94 6.88 -1.23
N PRO A 84 8.78 8.04 -0.58
CA PRO A 84 7.93 9.11 -1.11
C PRO A 84 8.36 9.46 -2.55
N GLY A 85 7.42 9.43 -3.49
CA GLY A 85 7.69 9.63 -4.92
C GLY A 85 8.19 8.38 -5.67
N GLY A 86 8.30 7.24 -5.00
CA GLY A 86 8.58 5.95 -5.63
C GLY A 86 7.36 5.39 -6.35
N ALA A 87 7.52 5.01 -7.62
CA ALA A 87 6.44 4.45 -8.41
C ALA A 87 6.33 2.93 -8.20
N TRP A 88 5.25 2.50 -7.55
CA TRP A 88 4.84 1.09 -7.46
C TRP A 88 4.24 0.56 -8.76
N ASP A 89 3.93 1.43 -9.73
CA ASP A 89 3.45 1.04 -11.06
C ASP A 89 4.45 1.57 -12.09
N CYS A 90 5.06 0.67 -12.85
CA CYS A 90 6.02 1.02 -13.91
C CYS A 90 5.57 0.50 -15.28
N ASP A 91 4.37 -0.07 -15.38
CA ASP A 91 3.84 -0.63 -16.61
C ASP A 91 3.06 0.42 -17.41
N GLY A 92 3.79 1.21 -18.20
CA GLY A 92 3.29 1.80 -19.44
C GLY A 92 2.45 3.09 -19.34
N ASP A 93 3.03 4.15 -19.87
CA ASP A 93 2.39 5.28 -20.57
C ASP A 93 1.52 6.29 -19.80
N GLY A 94 2.16 7.42 -19.44
CA GLY A 94 1.62 8.74 -19.78
C GLY A 94 0.87 9.54 -18.70
N GLY A 95 1.43 10.73 -18.40
CA GLY A 95 0.64 11.96 -18.28
C GLY A 95 0.27 12.40 -16.86
N GLY A 96 0.92 13.47 -16.42
CA GLY A 96 0.52 14.21 -15.23
C GLY A 96 1.42 15.41 -14.96
N ASP A 97 1.78 16.17 -15.98
CA ASP A 97 2.12 17.58 -15.76
C ASP A 97 0.88 18.26 -15.17
N GLY A 98 1.01 18.75 -13.95
CA GLY A 98 0.06 19.65 -13.31
C GLY A 98 0.78 20.25 -12.12
N GLY A 99 1.24 21.50 -12.14
CA GLY A 99 0.87 22.64 -12.96
C GLY A 99 0.93 23.82 -11.99
N ASP A 100 1.84 24.75 -12.27
CA ASP A 100 2.16 26.02 -11.60
C ASP A 100 2.14 26.11 -10.05
#